data_AF-A0A7Y2H3X4-F1
#
_entry.id   AF-A0A7Y2H3X4-F1
#
_cell.length_a   1.000
_cell.length_b   1.000
_cell.length_c   1.000
_cell.angle_alpha   90.00
_cell.angle_beta   90.00
_cell.angle_gamma   90.00
#
_symmetry.space_group_name_H-M   'P 1'
#
loop_
_entity.id
_entity.type
_entity.pdbx_description
1 polymer ?
#
loop_
_entity_poly.entity_id
_entity_poly.type
_entity_poly.pdbx_seq_one_letter_code
_entity_poly.pdbx_strand_id
1 'polypeptide(L)' 'VVVDVQAVRKLKRPIGLPELKATEALEDMKLVQRGSRLSVQPVTEEEWNVVLQLEKKKAPEA' A
#
# COMPACT_ATOMS: atom_id res chain seq x y z
N VAL A 1 -13.44 -8.27 -15.75
CA VAL A 1 -14.60 -8.23 -14.82
C VAL A 1 -14.47 -6.97 -14.00
N VAL A 2 -15.57 -6.25 -13.80
CA VAL A 2 -15.64 -5.09 -12.89
C VAL A 2 -16.49 -5.49 -11.69
N VAL A 3 -16.23 -4.90 -10.53
CA VAL A 3 -16.95 -5.19 -9.29
C VAL A 3 -17.27 -3.88 -8.60
N ASP A 4 -18.39 -3.84 -7.89
CA ASP A 4 -18.74 -2.72 -7.03
C ASP A 4 -18.00 -2.83 -5.69
N VAL A 5 -17.51 -1.69 -5.19
CA VAL A 5 -16.83 -1.59 -3.90
C VAL A 5 -17.48 -0.51 -3.05
N GLN A 6 -17.50 -0.72 -1.74
CA GLN A 6 -17.99 0.25 -0.76
C GLN A 6 -16.84 0.72 0.13
N ALA A 7 -16.84 2.00 0.49
CA ALA A 7 -15.89 2.55 1.43
C ALA A 7 -16.09 1.93 2.83
N VAL A 8 -15.03 1.34 3.38
CA VAL A 8 -15.04 0.77 4.74
C VAL A 8 -14.65 1.81 5.78
N ARG A 9 -13.49 2.47 5.59
CA ARG A 9 -13.00 3.53 6.48
C ARG A 9 -11.93 4.37 5.78
N LYS A 10 -11.65 5.55 6.34
CA LYS A 10 -10.45 6.33 5.99
C LYS A 10 -9.22 5.81 6.72
N LEU A 11 -8.05 5.95 6.12
CA LEU A 11 -6.79 5.83 6.84
C LEU A 11 -6.55 7.08 7.70
N LYS A 12 -5.85 6.94 8.82
CA LYS A 12 -5.45 8.05 9.71
C LYS A 12 -4.58 9.09 9.00
N ARG A 13 -3.81 8.66 8.01
CA ARG A 13 -2.99 9.50 7.14
C ARG A 13 -2.81 8.83 5.77
N PRO A 14 -2.50 9.59 4.72
CA PRO A 14 -2.00 9.02 3.47
C PRO A 14 -0.64 8.33 3.69
N ILE A 15 -0.42 7.24 2.98
CA ILE A 15 0.85 6.53 2.90
C ILE A 15 1.38 6.76 1.49
N GLY A 16 2.51 7.47 1.37
CA GLY A 16 3.05 7.88 0.08
C GLY A 16 3.80 6.75 -0.63
N LEU A 17 3.85 6.79 -1.96
CA LEU A 17 4.64 5.83 -2.74
C LEU A 17 6.13 5.78 -2.35
N PRO A 18 6.82 6.90 -2.04
CA PRO A 18 8.20 6.84 -1.56
C PRO A 18 8.37 6.03 -0.26
N GLU A 19 7.42 6.15 0.67
CA GLU A 19 7.42 5.41 1.94
C GLU A 19 7.21 3.90 1.69
N LEU A 20 6.28 3.54 0.81
CA LEU A 20 6.06 2.14 0.41
C LEU A 20 7.32 1.54 -0.22
N LYS A 21 7.99 2.28 -1.13
CA LYS A 21 9.22 1.85 -1.79
C LYS A 21 10.42 1.74 -0.84
N ALA A 22 10.44 2.53 0.23
CA ALA A 22 11.49 2.49 1.25
C ALA A 22 11.26 1.38 2.30
N THR A 23 10.10 0.72 2.27
CA THR A 23 9.75 -0.35 3.22
C THR A 23 10.20 -1.70 2.66
N GLU A 24 11.28 -2.25 3.21
CA GLU A 24 11.88 -3.53 2.78
C GLU A 24 10.86 -4.68 2.75
N ALA A 25 9.98 -4.77 3.75
CA ALA A 25 8.94 -5.79 3.83
C ALA A 25 7.87 -5.70 2.71
N LEU A 26 7.91 -4.68 1.86
CA LEU A 26 7.01 -4.50 0.71
C LEU A 26 7.75 -4.63 -0.63
N GLU A 27 9.02 -5.05 -0.66
CA GLU A 27 9.81 -5.08 -1.90
C GLU A 27 9.18 -5.94 -3.02
N ASP A 28 8.49 -7.02 -2.64
CA ASP A 28 7.80 -7.93 -3.54
C ASP A 28 6.38 -7.47 -3.93
N MET A 29 5.87 -6.41 -3.31
CA MET A 29 4.54 -5.89 -3.58
C MET A 29 4.45 -5.39 -5.02
N LYS A 30 3.42 -5.85 -5.75
CA LYS A 30 3.21 -5.49 -7.17
C LYS A 30 3.13 -3.98 -7.43
N LEU A 31 2.77 -3.21 -6.42
CA LEU A 31 2.65 -1.75 -6.50
C LEU A 31 4.01 -1.06 -6.60
N VAL A 32 5.04 -1.58 -5.92
CA VAL A 32 6.37 -0.97 -5.89
C VAL A 32 7.28 -1.49 -7.00
N GLN A 33 6.95 -2.65 -7.58
CA GLN A 33 7.69 -3.25 -8.69
C GLN A 33 7.67 -2.33 -9.93
N ARG A 34 8.85 -2.17 -10.55
CA ARG A 34 9.02 -1.34 -11.74
C ARG A 34 8.20 -1.90 -12.90
N GLY A 35 7.52 -1.01 -13.63
CA GLY A 35 6.78 -1.38 -14.84
C GLY A 35 5.41 -2.03 -14.62
N SER A 36 4.95 -2.17 -13.38
CA SER A 36 3.59 -2.63 -13.08
C SER A 36 2.56 -1.64 -13.63
N ARG A 37 1.75 -2.09 -14.60
CA ARG A 37 0.64 -1.32 -15.20
C ARG A 37 -0.73 -1.86 -14.79
N LEU A 38 -0.76 -2.71 -13.76
CA LEU A 38 -1.99 -3.32 -13.25
C LEU A 38 -2.75 -2.31 -12.40
N SER A 39 -3.99 -2.00 -12.79
CA SER A 39 -4.90 -1.15 -12.01
C SER A 39 -5.53 -1.88 -10.82
N VAL A 40 -5.60 -3.21 -10.88
CA VAL A 40 -6.03 -4.10 -9.79
C VAL A 40 -4.92 -5.12 -9.57
N GLN A 41 -4.46 -5.24 -8.32
CA GLN A 41 -3.29 -6.03 -7.98
C GLN A 41 -3.60 -6.93 -6.78
N PRO A 42 -3.07 -8.16 -6.75
CA PRO A 42 -3.11 -8.97 -5.54
C PRO A 42 -2.22 -8.32 -4.46
N VAL A 43 -2.62 -8.49 -3.20
CA VAL A 43 -1.87 -8.06 -2.02
C VAL A 43 -1.89 -9.22 -1.04
N THR A 44 -0.73 -9.60 -0.49
CA THR A 44 -0.65 -10.66 0.51
C THR A 44 -1.14 -10.15 1.88
N GLU A 45 -1.43 -11.07 2.80
CA GLU A 45 -1.85 -10.70 4.15
C GLU A 45 -0.73 -9.96 4.90
N GLU A 46 0.53 -10.37 4.70
CA GLU A 46 1.71 -9.73 5.26
C GLU A 46 1.87 -8.29 4.75
N GLU A 47 1.80 -8.09 3.43
CA GLU A 47 1.88 -6.77 2.80
C GLU A 47 0.76 -5.85 3.32
N TRP A 48 -0.47 -6.37 3.38
CA TRP A 48 -1.63 -5.64 3.90
C TRP A 48 -1.40 -5.18 5.33
N ASN A 49 -0.93 -6.08 6.19
CA ASN A 49 -0.64 -5.79 7.59
C ASN A 49 0.47 -4.74 7.74
N VAL A 50 1.53 -4.82 6.94
CA VAL A 50 2.61 -3.81 6.94
C VAL A 50 2.07 -2.43 6.55
N VAL A 51 1.27 -2.33 5.49
CA VAL A 51 0.64 -1.05 5.08
C VAL A 51 -0.22 -0.48 6.22
N LEU A 52 -1.03 -1.31 6.89
CA LEU A 52 -1.82 -0.87 8.04
C LEU A 52 -0.98 -0.49 9.27
N GLN A 53 0.24 -1.01 9.41
CA GLN A 53 1.17 -0.56 10.45
C GLN A 53 1.77 0.80 10.12
N LEU A 54 2.08 1.08 8.85
CA LEU A 54 2.58 2.39 8.41
C LEU A 54 1.57 3.49 8.75
N GLU A 55 0.26 3.24 8.59
CA GLU A 55 -0.81 4.15 9.00
C GLU A 55 -0.66 4.66 10.46
N LYS A 56 -0.12 3.84 11.36
CA LYS A 56 0.06 4.16 12.79
C LYS A 56 1.32 4.98 13.08
N LYS A 57 2.28 5.02 12.14
CA LYS A 57 3.53 5.78 12.27
C LYS A 57 3.32 7.24 11.87
N LYS A 58 4.14 8.16 12.40
CA LYS A 58 4.18 9.55 11.91
C LYS A 58 4.64 9.53 10.45
N ALA A 59 4.05 10.36 9.60
CA ALA A 59 4.50 10.50 8.22
C ALA A 59 5.99 10.88 8.21
N PRO A 60 6.80 10.28 7.32
CA PRO A 60 8.17 10.71 7.15
C PRO A 60 8.19 12.18 6.74
N GLU A 61 9.09 12.95 7.33
CA GLU A 61 9.37 14.33 6.92
C GLU A 61 10.07 14.26 5.57
N ALA A 62 9.52 14.96 4.57
CA ALA A 62 9.93 14.89 3.17
C ALA A 62 11.30 15.51 2.92
#